data_AF-A0A519VA68-F1
#
_entry.id   AF-A0A519VA68-F1
#
_cell.length_a   1.000
_cell.length_b   1.000
_cell.length_c   1.000
_cell.angle_alpha   90.00
_cell.angle_beta   90.00
_cell.angle_gamma   90.00
#
_symmetry.space_group_name_H-M   'P 1'
#
loop_
_entity.id
_entity.type
_entity.pdbx_description
1 polymer ?
#
loop_
_entity_poly.entity_id
_entity_poly.type
_entity_poly.pdbx_seq_one_letter_code
_entity_poly.pdbx_strand_id
1 'polypeptide(L)'
;MKTEITGKTLKALGYTEGKILGLALEILKDNFQDVEANEVQKLLKKVKNYPESFLDDEVLSVLATAILEEANPKGDGTIGLTENAKVY
;
A
#
# COMPACT_ATOMS: atom_id res chain seq x y z
N MET A 1 13.93 21.24 -0.47
CA MET A 1 13.02 20.08 -0.53
C MET A 1 11.93 20.34 0.49
N LYS A 2 10.66 20.53 0.08
CA LYS A 2 9.54 20.83 0.99
C LYS A 2 8.95 19.57 1.65
N THR A 3 9.28 18.40 1.11
CA THR A 3 8.83 17.08 1.57
C THR A 3 9.99 16.33 2.23
N GLU A 4 10.18 16.51 3.55
CA GLU A 4 11.09 15.68 4.34
C GLU A 4 10.35 14.44 4.89
N ILE A 5 9.78 13.61 4.02
CA ILE A 5 9.20 12.32 4.44
C ILE A 5 10.25 11.24 4.29
N THR A 6 10.58 10.60 5.41
CA THR A 6 11.54 9.49 5.45
C THR A 6 10.84 8.18 5.73
N GLY A 7 11.54 7.06 5.54
CA GLY A 7 11.02 5.74 5.95
C GLY A 7 10.64 5.68 7.44
N LYS A 8 11.29 6.46 8.31
CA LYS A 8 10.89 6.57 9.73
C LYS A 8 9.52 7.22 9.89
N THR A 9 9.24 8.26 9.11
CA THR A 9 7.93 8.94 9.09
C THR A 9 6.84 7.97 8.63
N LEU A 10 7.07 7.21 7.55
CA LEU A 10 6.13 6.22 7.05
C LEU A 10 5.84 5.11 8.08
N LYS A 11 6.87 4.62 8.76
CA LYS A 11 6.70 3.66 9.86
C LYS A 11 5.86 4.20 11.00
N ALA A 12 6.06 5.47 11.38
CA ALA A 12 5.24 6.13 12.39
C ALA A 12 3.77 6.29 11.96
N LEU A 13 3.50 6.35 10.65
CA LEU A 13 2.15 6.34 10.08
C LEU A 13 1.52 4.94 9.98
N GLY A 14 2.25 3.88 10.35
CA GLY A 14 1.77 2.50 10.31
C GLY A 14 2.05 1.77 9.00
N TYR A 15 2.94 2.30 8.14
CA TYR A 15 3.41 1.57 6.98
C TYR A 15 4.39 0.46 7.38
N THR A 16 4.13 -0.72 6.86
CA THR A 16 4.91 -1.94 6.99
C THR A 16 6.20 -1.86 6.17
N GLU A 17 7.28 -2.38 6.75
CA GLU A 17 8.57 -2.44 6.08
C GLU A 17 8.52 -3.43 4.89
N GLY A 18 9.27 -3.13 3.82
CA GLY A 18 9.29 -3.95 2.61
C GLY A 18 8.67 -3.24 1.41
N LYS A 19 7.87 -3.97 0.62
CA LYS A 19 7.33 -3.50 -0.67
C LYS A 19 6.52 -2.22 -0.53
N ILE A 20 5.63 -2.12 0.45
CA ILE A 20 4.74 -0.97 0.63
C ILE A 20 5.52 0.28 1.00
N LEU A 21 6.49 0.19 1.92
CA LEU A 21 7.33 1.33 2.29
C LEU A 21 8.19 1.81 1.13
N GLY A 22 8.75 0.90 0.33
CA GLY A 22 9.48 1.25 -0.89
C GLY A 22 8.61 1.99 -1.91
N LEU A 23 7.42 1.45 -2.21
CA LEU A 23 6.44 2.07 -3.11
C LEU A 23 6.02 3.46 -2.64
N ALA A 24 5.75 3.62 -1.35
CA ALA A 24 5.39 4.92 -0.79
C ALA A 24 6.53 5.93 -1.00
N LEU A 25 7.79 5.57 -0.73
CA LEU A 25 8.93 6.47 -0.93
C LEU A 25 9.14 6.85 -2.41
N GLU A 26 8.94 5.91 -3.33
CA GLU A 26 9.05 6.15 -4.77
C GLU A 26 7.95 7.12 -5.25
N ILE A 27 6.69 6.84 -4.92
CA ILE A 27 5.56 7.71 -5.26
C ILE A 27 5.76 9.13 -4.75
N LEU A 28 6.25 9.28 -3.51
CA LEU A 28 6.56 10.57 -2.92
C LEU A 28 7.64 11.33 -3.69
N LYS A 29 8.69 10.60 -4.09
CA LYS A 29 9.80 11.16 -4.85
C LYS A 29 9.35 11.58 -6.24
N ASP A 30 8.48 10.85 -6.90
CA ASP A 30 8.10 11.15 -8.29
C ASP A 30 6.94 12.14 -8.40
N ASN A 31 6.02 12.19 -7.43
CA ASN A 31 4.76 12.94 -7.55
C ASN A 31 4.55 14.05 -6.51
N PHE A 32 5.31 14.05 -5.39
CA PHE A 32 5.03 14.93 -4.24
C PHE A 32 6.23 15.80 -3.81
N GLN A 33 7.16 16.12 -4.72
CA GLN A 33 8.38 16.90 -4.42
C GLN A 33 8.11 18.36 -3.98
N ASP A 34 7.04 18.96 -4.51
CA ASP A 34 6.65 20.36 -4.25
C ASP A 34 5.52 20.51 -3.23
N VAL A 35 5.00 19.40 -2.72
CA VAL A 35 3.93 19.38 -1.72
C VAL A 35 4.53 19.47 -0.33
N GLU A 36 3.84 20.16 0.60
CA GLU A 36 4.31 20.27 1.98
C GLU A 36 4.26 18.92 2.69
N ALA A 37 5.30 18.61 3.46
CA ALA A 37 5.40 17.34 4.21
C ALA A 37 4.17 17.06 5.10
N ASN A 38 3.51 18.09 5.63
CA ASN A 38 2.32 17.92 6.47
C ASN A 38 1.11 17.42 5.64
N GLU A 39 0.86 18.03 4.49
CA GLU A 39 -0.24 17.65 3.60
C GLU A 39 -0.05 16.23 3.06
N VAL A 40 1.19 15.89 2.70
CA VAL A 40 1.53 14.55 2.26
C VAL A 40 1.36 13.51 3.37
N GLN A 41 1.75 13.81 4.60
CA GLN A 41 1.52 12.90 5.74
C GLN A 41 0.03 12.67 5.99
N LYS A 42 -0.80 13.71 5.89
CA LYS A 42 -2.26 13.57 5.99
C LYS A 42 -2.82 12.70 4.88
N LEU A 43 -2.34 12.87 3.64
CA LEU A 43 -2.75 12.08 2.49
C LEU A 43 -2.38 10.60 2.69
N LEU A 44 -1.13 10.29 3.01
CA LEU A 44 -0.67 8.93 3.26
C LEU A 44 -1.43 8.26 4.40
N LYS A 45 -1.73 9.00 5.47
CA LYS A 45 -2.56 8.50 6.57
C LYS A 45 -3.96 8.12 6.09
N LYS A 46 -4.57 8.91 5.18
CA LYS A 46 -5.85 8.57 4.56
C LYS A 46 -5.73 7.32 3.67
N VAL A 47 -4.70 7.24 2.84
CA VAL A 47 -4.46 6.06 1.97
C VAL A 47 -4.29 4.79 2.81
N LYS A 48 -3.59 4.86 3.94
CA LYS A 48 -3.44 3.70 4.83
C LYS A 48 -4.74 3.31 5.54
N ASN A 49 -5.55 4.29 5.93
CA ASN A 49 -6.80 4.05 6.66
C ASN A 49 -7.96 3.62 5.74
N TYR A 50 -7.99 4.13 4.51
CA TYR A 50 -9.06 3.95 3.53
C TYR A 50 -8.46 3.67 2.13
N PRO A 51 -7.60 2.64 1.96
CA PRO A 51 -6.96 2.37 0.67
C PRO A 51 -7.96 2.15 -0.46
N GLU A 52 -9.15 1.60 -0.18
CA GLU A 52 -10.22 1.42 -1.15
C GLU A 52 -10.67 2.72 -1.82
N SER A 53 -10.52 3.87 -1.14
CA SER A 53 -10.90 5.18 -1.69
C SER A 53 -9.90 5.72 -2.71
N PHE A 54 -8.74 5.06 -2.86
CA PHE A 54 -7.65 5.48 -3.72
C PHE A 54 -7.35 4.47 -4.83
N LEU A 55 -8.17 3.43 -5.00
CA LEU A 55 -7.97 2.42 -6.05
C LEU A 55 -8.13 2.97 -7.47
N ASP A 56 -8.91 4.04 -7.62
CA ASP A 56 -9.11 4.73 -8.90
C ASP A 56 -8.12 5.90 -9.10
N ASP A 57 -7.22 6.16 -8.15
CA ASP A 57 -6.26 7.26 -8.23
C ASP A 57 -5.08 6.88 -9.16
N GLU A 58 -4.73 7.77 -10.10
CA GLU A 58 -3.69 7.50 -11.10
C GLU A 58 -2.31 7.21 -10.47
N VAL A 59 -2.04 7.75 -9.28
CA VAL A 59 -0.74 7.65 -8.61
C VAL A 59 -0.82 6.73 -7.39
N LEU A 60 -1.87 6.87 -6.58
CA LEU A 60 -2.00 6.20 -5.29
C LEU A 60 -2.63 4.81 -5.39
N SER A 61 -3.27 4.46 -6.51
CA SER A 61 -3.88 3.14 -6.72
C SER A 61 -2.91 1.98 -6.50
N VAL A 62 -1.68 2.11 -6.97
CA VAL A 62 -0.64 1.07 -6.81
C VAL A 62 -0.30 0.88 -5.33
N LEU A 63 -0.21 1.96 -4.56
CA LEU A 63 0.07 1.91 -3.12
C LEU A 63 -1.13 1.36 -2.33
N ALA A 64 -2.33 1.84 -2.66
CA ALA A 64 -3.58 1.40 -2.06
C ALA A 64 -3.83 -0.10 -2.27
N THR A 65 -3.63 -0.58 -3.50
CA THR A 65 -3.73 -2.01 -3.85
C THR A 65 -2.75 -2.83 -3.02
N ALA A 66 -1.49 -2.42 -2.94
CA ALA A 66 -0.48 -3.13 -2.16
C ALA A 66 -0.82 -3.17 -0.65
N ILE A 67 -1.42 -2.12 -0.10
CA ILE A 67 -1.90 -2.08 1.29
C ILE A 67 -3.06 -3.06 1.50
N LEU A 68 -4.00 -3.15 0.57
CA LEU A 68 -5.12 -4.10 0.64
C LEU A 68 -4.65 -5.55 0.54
N GLU A 69 -3.73 -5.84 -0.38
CA GLU A 69 -3.13 -7.17 -0.56
C GLU A 69 -2.45 -7.66 0.73
N GLU A 70 -1.75 -6.78 1.43
CA GLU A 70 -1.10 -7.12 2.69
C GLU A 70 -2.11 -7.27 3.85
N ALA A 71 -3.14 -6.41 3.90
CA ALA A 71 -4.16 -6.47 4.93
C ALA A 71 -5.08 -7.69 4.78
N ASN A 72 -5.29 -8.15 3.55
CA ASN A 72 -6.04 -9.36 3.22
C ASN A 72 -5.14 -10.33 2.46
N PRO A 73 -4.32 -11.14 3.14
CA PRO A 73 -3.55 -12.20 2.49
C PRO A 73 -4.42 -13.36 1.93
N LYS A 74 -5.73 -13.16 1.74
CA LYS A 74 -6.64 -14.11 1.09
C LYS A 74 -6.52 -13.92 -0.43
N GLY A 75 -5.98 -14.84 -1.20
CA GLY A 75 -5.31 -16.09 -0.89
C GLY A 75 -4.34 -16.36 -2.03
N ASP A 76 -3.21 -16.98 -1.69
CA ASP A 76 -2.52 -17.83 -2.65
C ASP A 76 -3.58 -18.73 -3.29
N GLY A 77 -3.72 -18.63 -4.60
CA GLY A 77 -4.75 -19.30 -5.41
C GLY A 77 -4.59 -20.81 -5.47
N THR A 78 -4.06 -21.45 -4.43
CA THR A 78 -4.16 -22.90 -4.24
C THR A 78 -5.56 -23.22 -3.70
N ILE A 79 -6.53 -23.28 -4.62
CA ILE A 79 -7.66 -24.18 -4.42
C ILE A 79 -7.04 -25.57 -4.36
N GLY A 80 -6.79 -26.08 -3.15
CA GLY A 80 -6.46 -27.48 -2.96
C GLY A 80 -7.64 -28.31 -3.49
N LEU A 81 -7.51 -28.82 -4.71
CA LEU A 81 -8.45 -29.80 -5.25
C LEU A 81 -8.39 -30.99 -4.30
N THR A 82 -9.43 -31.14 -3.46
CA THR A 82 -9.57 -32.36 -2.69
C THR A 82 -9.97 -33.46 -3.67
N GLU A 83 -8.98 -34.25 -4.08
CA GLU A 83 -9.19 -35.48 -4.85
C GLU A 83 -9.93 -36.50 -3.97
N ASN A 84 -11.23 -36.30 -3.77
CA ASN A 84 -12.12 -37.40 -3.40
C ASN A 84 -12.43 -38.20 -4.67
N ALA A 85 -11.42 -38.93 -5.16
CA ALA A 85 -11.65 -40.02 -6.10
C ALA A 85 -12.50 -41.08 -5.40
N LYS A 86 -13.82 -41.00 -5.58
CA LYS A 86 -14.71 -42.14 -5.34
C LYS A 86 -14.33 -43.21 -6.35
N VAL A 87 -13.53 -44.16 -5.91
CA VAL A 87 -13.34 -45.43 -6.59
C VAL A 87 -14.69 -46.15 -6.56
N TYR A 88 -15.31 -46.31 -7.72
CA TYR A 88 -16.46 -47.19 -7.93
C TYR A 88 -15.98 -48.56 -8.40
#